data_AF-A0A4R7Z4Y4-F1
#
_entry.id   AF-A0A4R7Z4Y4-F1
#
_cell.length_a   1.000
_cell.length_b   1.000
_cell.length_c   1.000
_cell.angle_alpha   90.00
_cell.angle_beta   90.00
_cell.angle_gamma   90.00
#
_symmetry.space_group_name_H-M   'P 1'
#
loop_
_entity.id
_entity.type
_entity.pdbx_description
1 polymer ?
#
loop_
_entity_poly.entity_id
_entity_poly.type
_entity_poly.pdbx_seq_one_letter_code
_entity_poly.pdbx_strand_id
1 'polypeptide(L)' 'MNFELIKAGYQIIIIRNEDRVKYYESLDIAHTTDDYSDFIDLVSASLNRSLDIYLDIIS' A
#
# COMPACT_ATOMS: atom_id res chain seq x y z
N MET A 1 -2.61 -6.99 -5.63
CA MET A 1 -2.35 -6.28 -4.35
C MET A 1 -3.40 -6.62 -3.29
N ASN A 2 -4.57 -5.96 -3.22
CA ASN A 2 -5.54 -6.19 -2.14
C ASN A 2 -6.00 -7.63 -1.98
N PHE A 3 -6.19 -8.35 -3.09
CA PHE A 3 -6.57 -9.76 -3.06
C PHE A 3 -5.52 -10.65 -2.35
N GLU A 4 -4.24 -10.44 -2.63
CA GLU A 4 -3.14 -11.16 -2.00
C GLU A 4 -3.00 -10.80 -0.51
N LEU A 5 -3.23 -9.53 -0.18
CA LEU A 5 -3.23 -9.07 1.21
C LEU A 5 -4.33 -9.76 2.02
N ILE A 6 -5.55 -9.84 1.50
CA ILE A 6 -6.67 -10.53 2.16
C ILE A 6 -6.36 -12.02 2.33
N LYS A 7 -5.80 -12.67 1.31
CA LYS A 7 -5.36 -14.07 1.41
C LYS A 7 -4.31 -14.29 2.50
N ALA A 8 -3.42 -13.31 2.69
CA ALA A 8 -2.40 -13.34 3.73
C ALA A 8 -2.91 -12.87 5.11
N GLY A 9 -4.20 -12.54 5.26
CA GLY A 9 -4.80 -12.11 6.52
C GLY A 9 -4.67 -10.61 6.82
N TYR A 10 -4.17 -9.81 5.88
CA TYR A 10 -4.10 -8.36 6.00
C TYR A 10 -5.40 -7.69 5.58
N GLN A 11 -5.67 -6.54 6.20
CA GLN A 11 -6.86 -5.74 5.91
C GLN A 11 -6.74 -5.00 4.57
N ILE A 12 -7.88 -4.58 4.02
CA ILE A 12 -7.96 -3.91 2.71
C ILE A 12 -7.26 -2.55 2.77
N ILE A 13 -6.25 -2.35 1.93
CA ILE A 13 -5.58 -1.04 1.82
C ILE A 13 -6.27 -0.16 0.77
N ILE A 14 -6.38 1.13 1.09
CA ILE A 14 -6.96 2.15 0.22
C ILE A 14 -5.86 3.13 -0.15
N ILE A 15 -5.47 3.15 -1.42
CA ILE A 15 -4.57 4.18 -1.94
C ILE A 15 -5.39 5.45 -2.18
N ARG A 16 -5.00 6.55 -1.53
CA ARG A 16 -5.68 7.84 -1.67
C ARG A 16 -5.44 8.43 -3.04
N ASN A 17 -6.38 9.25 -3.51
CA ASN A 17 -6.26 9.89 -4.82
C ASN A 17 -5.02 10.82 -4.90
N GLU A 18 -4.63 11.40 -3.77
CA GLU A 18 -3.42 12.22 -3.61
C GLU A 18 -2.13 11.42 -3.91
N ASP A 19 -2.10 10.14 -3.51
CA ASP A 19 -0.96 9.23 -3.69
C ASP A 19 -1.03 8.47 -5.02
N ARG A 20 -2.08 8.70 -5.83
CA ARG A 20 -2.29 8.01 -7.11
C ARG A 20 -1.10 8.22 -8.06
N VAL A 21 -0.52 9.41 -8.09
CA VAL A 21 0.64 9.72 -8.95
C VAL A 21 1.85 8.88 -8.52
N LYS A 22 2.19 8.91 -7.23
CA LYS A 22 3.30 8.12 -6.66
C LYS A 22 3.12 6.62 -6.85
N TYR A 23 1.88 6.14 -6.78
CA TYR A 23 1.58 4.74 -7.07
C TYR A 23 1.95 4.34 -8.50
N TYR A 24 1.59 5.16 -9.49
CA TYR A 24 1.97 4.87 -10.88
C TYR A 24 3.47 5.08 -11.14
N GLU A 25 4.09 6.08 -10.53
CA GLU A 25 5.53 6.32 -10.64
C GLU A 25 6.35 5.15 -10.07
N SER A 26 6.00 4.68 -8.87
CA SER A 26 6.67 3.53 -8.25
C SER A 26 6.50 2.24 -9.05
N LEU A 27 5.34 2.04 -9.69
CA LEU A 27 5.11 0.93 -10.61
C LEU A 27 5.93 1.04 -11.90
N ASP A 28 6.09 2.24 -12.45
CA ASP A 28 6.87 2.49 -13.66
C ASP A 28 8.37 2.31 -13.40
N ILE A 29 8.87 2.82 -12.26
CA ILE A 29 10.23 2.59 -11.77
C ILE A 29 10.46 1.10 -11.57
N ALA A 30 9.57 0.41 -10.86
CA ALA A 30 9.69 -1.03 -10.63
C ALA A 30 9.70 -1.83 -11.93
N HIS A 31 8.91 -1.44 -12.93
CA HIS A 31 8.90 -2.12 -14.22
C HIS A 31 10.17 -1.87 -15.04
N THR A 32 10.79 -0.70 -14.89
CA THR A 32 11.96 -0.29 -15.68
C THR A 32 13.29 -0.71 -15.03
N THR A 33 13.33 -0.77 -13.70
CA THR A 33 14.55 -0.98 -12.91
C THR A 33 14.55 -2.29 -12.11
N ASP A 34 13.45 -3.04 -12.12
CA ASP A 34 13.18 -4.19 -11.24
C ASP A 34 13.26 -3.86 -9.73
N ASP A 35 13.29 -2.57 -9.37
CA ASP A 35 13.30 -2.11 -7.97
C ASP A 35 11.89 -1.82 -7.47
N TYR A 36 11.39 -2.70 -6.60
CA TYR A 36 10.07 -2.59 -5.99
C TYR A 36 10.07 -1.84 -4.65
N SER A 37 11.20 -1.30 -4.21
CA SER A 37 11.34 -0.71 -2.86
C SER A 37 10.34 0.42 -2.64
N ASP A 38 10.25 1.36 -3.57
CA ASP A 38 9.31 2.50 -3.47
C ASP A 38 7.84 2.05 -3.43
N PHE A 39 7.52 1.00 -4.20
CA PHE A 39 6.18 0.42 -4.21
C PHE A 39 5.85 -0.27 -2.88
N ILE A 40 6.79 -1.05 -2.35
CA ILE A 40 6.66 -1.75 -1.06
C ILE A 40 6.49 -0.73 0.07
N ASP A 41 7.26 0.35 0.07
CA ASP A 41 7.18 1.42 1.06
C ASP A 41 5.83 2.13 1.01
N LEU A 42 5.32 2.44 -0.19
CA LEU A 42 4.01 3.06 -0.37
C LEU A 42 2.86 2.16 0.11
N VAL A 43 2.95 0.85 -0.19
CA VAL A 43 1.99 -0.16 0.28
C VAL A 43 2.05 -0.31 1.80
N SER A 44 3.25 -0.36 2.37
CA SER A 44 3.47 -0.50 3.82
C SER A 44 2.94 0.71 4.58
N ALA A 45 3.20 1.93 4.09
CA ALA A 45 2.65 3.15 4.67
C ALA A 45 1.11 3.18 4.62
N SER A 46 0.53 2.75 3.51
CA SER A 46 -0.93 2.65 3.35
C SER A 46 -1.53 1.62 4.30
N LEU A 47 -0.87 0.46 4.46
CA LEU A 47 -1.29 -0.59 5.37
C LEU A 47 -1.23 -0.13 6.84
N ASN A 48 -0.13 0.49 7.26
CA ASN A 48 0.03 0.99 8.61
C ASN A 48 -1.05 2.02 8.96
N ARG A 49 -1.31 2.97 8.06
CA ARG A 49 -2.39 3.95 8.28
C ARG A 49 -3.76 3.30 8.43
N SER A 50 -4.07 2.30 7.62
CA SER A 50 -5.35 1.59 7.75
C SER A 50 -5.42 0.75 9.03
N LEU A 51 -4.31 0.17 9.46
CA LEU A 51 -4.20 -0.52 10.74
C LEU A 51 -4.36 0.44 11.93
N ASP A 52 -3.75 1.62 11.87
CA ASP A 52 -3.88 2.67 12.91
C ASP A 52 -5.35 3.07 13.09
N ILE A 53 -6.07 3.30 11.99
CA ILE A 53 -7.51 3.61 12.02
C ILE A 53 -8.29 2.45 12.64
N TYR A 54 -7.97 1.21 12.26
CA TYR A 54 -8.64 0.04 12.81
C TYR A 54 -8.42 -0.08 14.32
N LEU A 55 -7.17 0.11 14.79
CA LEU A 55 -6.80 0.07 16.19
C LEU A 55 -7.49 1.19 16.99
N ASP A 56 -7.56 2.40 16.44
CA ASP A 56 -8.24 3.56 17.05
C ASP A 56 -9.75 3.31 17.23
N ILE A 57 -10.39 2.59 16.31
CA ILE A 57 -11.81 2.25 16.40
C ILE A 57 -12.10 1.24 17.53
N ILE A 58 -11.15 0.36 17.85
CA ILE A 58 -11.33 -0.71 18.84
C ILE A 58 -10.72 -0.43 20.22
N SER A 59 -9.94 0.66 20.37
CA SER A 59 -9.33 1.08 21.64
C SER A 59 -10.25 2.00 22.45
#